data_AF-A0A2D0NJ34-F1
#
_entry.id   AF-A0A2D0NJ34-F1
#
_cell.length_a   1.000
_cell.length_b   1.000
_cell.length_c   1.000
_cell.angle_alpha   90.00
_cell.angle_beta   90.00
_cell.angle_gamma   90.00
#
_symmetry.space_group_name_H-M   'P 1'
#
loop_
_entity.id
_entity.type
_entity.pdbx_description
1 polymer ?
#
loop_
_entity_poly.entity_id
_entity_poly.type
_entity_poly.pdbx_seq_one_letter_code
_entity_poly.pdbx_strand_id
1 'polypeptide(L)'
;MKCILFLAFFISINCIYAQSGTKAERIAKLVTAIAAENTLMGEGVGIGGIRPEQYDRFERLKTIASENDLRRLTRHDNAVVRCYAFWALADQQSPGLFPILRDHLQDTARVEQIFGCVISQISVAGFYIELLMPPFLVTEDYYRENQSQLSASEKSQLDSIVLYQEIALPYRNDVLRDHTPKAADYNRIRELVVDRMHVALSALARYRKKDDRELILSFRENMEGNGVFTDQDESLFSAIAAFPDDYFLPFLEDHGRQILEKDYFSSPWATFTKPVRCTTGPEPGRSWSARSGKK
;
A
#
# COMPACT_ATOMS: atom_id res chain seq x y z
N MET A 1 -46.18 -61.48 0.64
CA MET A 1 -45.82 -60.16 0.06
C MET A 1 -45.99 -58.99 1.05
N LYS A 2 -45.77 -59.16 2.37
CA LYS A 2 -45.83 -58.05 3.35
C LYS A 2 -44.48 -57.71 4.00
N CYS A 3 -43.45 -58.56 3.86
CA CYS A 3 -42.11 -58.33 4.42
C CYS A 3 -41.17 -57.51 3.53
N ILE A 4 -41.44 -57.38 2.22
CA ILE A 4 -40.54 -56.66 1.30
C ILE A 4 -40.75 -55.13 1.37
N LEU A 5 -41.92 -54.67 1.83
CA LEU A 5 -42.23 -53.25 1.95
C LEU A 5 -41.62 -52.55 3.18
N PHE A 6 -41.18 -53.29 4.20
CA PHE A 6 -40.54 -52.71 5.39
C PHE A 6 -39.03 -52.47 5.21
N LEU A 7 -38.36 -53.21 4.32
CA LEU A 7 -36.92 -53.07 4.09
C LEU A 7 -36.58 -51.84 3.23
N ALA A 8 -37.51 -51.37 2.39
CA ALA A 8 -37.32 -50.20 1.55
C ALA A 8 -37.44 -48.87 2.31
N PHE A 9 -38.08 -48.87 3.49
CA PHE A 9 -38.27 -47.65 4.29
C PHE A 9 -37.07 -47.32 5.20
N PHE A 10 -36.23 -48.31 5.53
CA PHE A 10 -35.01 -48.09 6.32
C PHE A 10 -33.80 -47.64 5.49
N ILE A 11 -33.81 -47.89 4.18
CA ILE A 11 -32.72 -47.47 3.28
C ILE A 11 -32.90 -46.00 2.85
N SER A 12 -34.13 -45.48 2.79
CA SER A 12 -34.38 -44.07 2.44
C SER A 12 -34.09 -43.09 3.57
N ILE A 13 -34.15 -43.50 4.84
CA ILE A 13 -33.83 -42.61 5.97
C ILE A 13 -32.31 -42.47 6.17
N ASN A 14 -31.53 -43.53 5.92
CA ASN A 14 -30.06 -43.45 6.06
C ASN A 14 -29.36 -42.72 4.90
N CYS A 15 -30.01 -42.58 3.74
CA CYS A 15 -29.43 -41.86 2.60
C CYS A 15 -29.51 -40.33 2.77
N ILE A 16 -30.39 -39.82 3.63
CA ILE A 16 -30.56 -38.38 3.87
C ILE A 16 -29.57 -37.86 4.94
N TYR A 17 -29.12 -38.71 5.87
CA TYR A 17 -28.16 -38.31 6.92
C TYR A 17 -26.69 -38.38 6.50
N ALA A 18 -26.36 -38.99 5.35
CA ALA A 18 -24.97 -39.12 4.90
C ALA A 18 -24.36 -37.83 4.31
N GLN A 19 -25.16 -36.77 4.12
CA GLN A 19 -24.69 -35.51 3.50
C GLN A 19 -24.70 -34.28 4.44
N SER A 20 -25.22 -34.37 5.67
CA SER A 20 -25.32 -33.21 6.58
C SER A 20 -24.33 -33.30 7.75
N GLY A 21 -23.04 -33.11 7.47
CA GLY A 21 -22.02 -32.95 8.52
C GLY A 21 -22.33 -31.76 9.45
N THR A 22 -21.86 -31.82 10.71
CA THR A 22 -22.08 -30.77 11.70
C THR A 22 -21.54 -29.40 11.23
N LYS A 23 -22.00 -28.29 11.81
CA LYS A 23 -21.47 -26.95 11.52
C LYS A 23 -19.93 -26.91 11.61
N ALA A 24 -19.38 -27.52 12.66
CA ALA A 24 -17.95 -27.58 12.90
C ALA A 24 -17.22 -28.38 11.81
N GLU A 25 -17.76 -29.53 11.39
CA GLU A 25 -17.19 -30.33 10.29
C GLU A 25 -17.22 -29.56 8.96
N ARG A 26 -18.29 -28.81 8.69
CA ARG A 26 -18.40 -27.99 7.48
C ARG A 26 -17.35 -26.87 7.47
N ILE A 27 -17.16 -26.19 8.60
CA ILE A 27 -16.09 -25.18 8.76
C ILE A 27 -14.72 -25.82 8.56
N ALA A 28 -14.45 -26.96 9.22
CA ALA A 28 -13.17 -27.65 9.11
C ALA A 28 -12.85 -28.08 7.67
N LYS A 29 -13.86 -28.57 6.92
CA LYS A 29 -13.71 -28.90 5.49
C LYS A 29 -13.36 -27.67 4.65
N LEU A 30 -14.03 -26.53 4.87
CA LEU A 30 -13.72 -25.29 4.16
C LEU A 30 -12.31 -24.78 4.49
N VAL A 31 -11.94 -24.76 5.78
CA VAL A 31 -10.61 -24.35 6.23
C VAL A 31 -9.52 -25.22 5.62
N THR A 32 -9.74 -26.54 5.56
CA THR A 32 -8.80 -27.48 4.93
C THR A 32 -8.65 -27.20 3.43
N ALA A 33 -9.76 -26.95 2.73
CA ALA A 33 -9.73 -26.63 1.30
C ALA A 33 -9.05 -25.28 1.01
N ILE A 34 -9.34 -24.26 1.82
CA ILE A 34 -8.69 -22.94 1.73
C ILE A 34 -7.19 -23.06 1.95
N ALA A 35 -6.78 -23.79 2.99
CA ALA A 35 -5.38 -24.02 3.32
C ALA A 35 -4.65 -24.86 2.26
N ALA A 36 -5.35 -25.77 1.58
CA ALA A 36 -4.79 -26.58 0.51
C ALA A 36 -4.51 -25.77 -0.77
N GLU A 37 -5.41 -24.84 -1.13
CA GLU A 37 -5.18 -23.91 -2.24
C GLU A 37 -4.06 -22.91 -1.91
N ASN A 38 -4.04 -22.41 -0.68
CA ASN A 38 -2.99 -21.53 -0.15
C ASN A 38 -2.69 -20.25 -0.95
N THR A 39 -3.67 -19.74 -1.69
CA THR A 39 -3.62 -18.43 -2.34
C THR A 39 -4.82 -17.59 -1.89
N LEU A 40 -4.58 -16.31 -1.61
CA LEU A 40 -5.61 -15.35 -1.21
C LEU A 40 -6.20 -14.71 -2.47
N MET A 41 -7.41 -15.12 -2.88
CA MET A 41 -8.04 -14.65 -4.10
C MET A 41 -9.25 -13.75 -3.84
N GLY A 42 -9.40 -12.70 -4.64
CA GLY A 42 -10.59 -11.86 -4.70
C GLY A 42 -11.73 -12.47 -5.51
N GLU A 43 -12.83 -11.72 -5.66
CA GLU A 43 -14.03 -12.19 -6.36
C GLU A 43 -13.82 -12.49 -7.83
N GLY A 44 -13.03 -11.67 -8.54
CA GLY A 44 -12.70 -11.87 -9.94
C GLY A 44 -11.19 -11.92 -10.11
N VAL A 45 -10.68 -12.96 -10.77
CA VAL A 45 -9.25 -13.14 -11.04
C VAL A 45 -8.97 -13.41 -12.51
N GLY A 46 -7.82 -12.91 -12.97
CA GLY A 46 -7.30 -13.12 -14.32
C GLY A 46 -8.09 -12.45 -15.44
N ILE A 47 -7.80 -12.87 -16.67
CA ILE A 47 -8.44 -12.33 -17.88
C ILE A 47 -9.93 -12.70 -17.84
N GLY A 48 -10.79 -11.69 -17.83
CA GLY A 48 -12.25 -11.85 -17.80
C GLY A 48 -12.87 -11.90 -16.40
N GLY A 49 -12.08 -11.69 -15.33
CA GLY A 49 -12.62 -11.56 -13.97
C GLY A 49 -13.34 -12.83 -13.49
N ILE A 50 -12.74 -13.99 -13.74
CA ILE A 50 -13.38 -15.27 -13.42
C ILE A 50 -13.46 -15.41 -11.91
N ARG A 51 -14.63 -15.82 -11.42
CA ARG A 51 -14.84 -16.09 -10.00
C ARG A 51 -14.19 -17.41 -9.58
N PRO A 52 -13.15 -17.38 -8.71
CA PRO A 52 -12.43 -18.59 -8.36
C PRO A 52 -13.16 -19.38 -7.27
N GLU A 53 -13.02 -20.71 -7.30
CA GLU A 53 -13.59 -21.59 -6.28
C GLU A 53 -13.06 -21.23 -4.87
N GLN A 54 -11.82 -20.74 -4.79
CA GLN A 54 -11.22 -20.28 -3.54
C GLN A 54 -12.02 -19.14 -2.90
N TYR A 55 -12.49 -18.17 -3.69
CA TYR A 55 -13.34 -17.09 -3.19
C TYR A 55 -14.72 -17.61 -2.76
N ASP A 56 -15.28 -18.59 -3.48
CA ASP A 56 -16.53 -19.25 -3.05
C ASP A 56 -16.39 -20.00 -1.73
N ARG A 57 -15.23 -20.62 -1.46
CA ARG A 57 -14.93 -21.24 -0.17
C ARG A 57 -14.87 -20.18 0.94
N PHE A 58 -14.26 -19.03 0.67
CA PHE A 58 -14.25 -17.89 1.59
C PHE A 58 -15.67 -17.38 1.88
N GLU A 59 -16.49 -17.11 0.87
CA GLU A 59 -17.87 -16.63 1.06
C GLU A 59 -18.72 -17.62 1.87
N ARG A 60 -18.54 -18.93 1.63
CA ARG A 60 -19.19 -19.97 2.44
C ARG A 60 -18.69 -19.96 3.87
N LEU A 61 -17.38 -19.82 4.09
CA LEU A 61 -16.79 -19.76 5.43
C LEU A 61 -17.35 -18.55 6.20
N LYS A 62 -17.35 -17.37 5.56
CA LYS A 62 -17.91 -16.12 6.08
C LYS A 62 -19.37 -16.29 6.50
N THR A 63 -20.16 -16.98 5.69
CA THR A 63 -21.60 -17.19 5.94
C THR A 63 -21.87 -18.16 7.10
N ILE A 64 -21.10 -19.25 7.22
CA ILE A 64 -21.41 -20.31 8.19
C ILE A 64 -20.67 -20.17 9.51
N ALA A 65 -19.48 -19.55 9.54
CA ALA A 65 -18.69 -19.39 10.75
C ALA A 65 -19.34 -18.37 11.69
N SER A 66 -19.32 -18.62 13.00
CA SER A 66 -19.64 -17.56 13.97
C SER A 66 -18.46 -16.60 14.09
N GLU A 67 -18.69 -15.41 14.65
CA GLU A 67 -17.61 -14.47 14.99
C GLU A 67 -16.51 -15.14 15.84
N ASN A 68 -16.88 -15.98 16.82
CA ASN A 68 -15.92 -16.73 17.64
C ASN A 68 -15.13 -17.76 16.82
N ASP A 69 -15.77 -18.41 15.84
CA ASP A 69 -15.07 -19.31 14.93
C ASP A 69 -14.02 -18.53 14.12
N LEU A 70 -14.40 -17.38 13.55
CA LEU A 70 -13.50 -16.52 12.76
C LEU A 70 -12.35 -15.97 13.61
N ARG A 71 -12.63 -15.46 14.83
CA ARG A 71 -11.58 -15.00 15.78
C ARG A 71 -10.60 -16.08 16.17
N ARG A 72 -11.03 -17.35 16.22
CA ARG A 72 -10.11 -18.47 16.44
C ARG A 72 -9.27 -18.74 15.19
N LEU A 73 -9.87 -18.63 14.01
CA LEU A 73 -9.18 -18.86 12.74
C LEU A 73 -8.15 -17.78 12.40
N THR A 74 -8.23 -16.57 12.97
CA THR A 74 -7.14 -15.59 12.84
C THR A 74 -5.84 -16.06 13.48
N ARG A 75 -5.84 -17.12 14.30
CA ARG A 75 -4.64 -17.75 14.89
C ARG A 75 -4.29 -19.09 14.25
N HIS A 76 -4.86 -19.41 13.09
CA HIS A 76 -4.62 -20.67 12.38
C HIS A 76 -3.19 -20.72 11.81
N ASP A 77 -2.61 -21.92 11.69
CA ASP A 77 -1.22 -22.09 11.22
C ASP A 77 -1.03 -21.62 9.76
N ASN A 78 -2.03 -21.86 8.91
CA ASN A 78 -2.04 -21.39 7.52
C ASN A 78 -2.36 -19.89 7.43
N ALA A 79 -1.48 -19.11 6.78
CA ALA A 79 -1.58 -17.66 6.65
C ALA A 79 -2.79 -17.19 5.83
N VAL A 80 -3.17 -17.90 4.75
CA VAL A 80 -4.36 -17.57 3.95
C VAL A 80 -5.64 -17.77 4.74
N VAL A 81 -5.71 -18.80 5.59
CA VAL A 81 -6.84 -18.98 6.52
C VAL A 81 -6.93 -17.80 7.50
N ARG A 82 -5.80 -17.32 8.04
CA ARG A 82 -5.79 -16.13 8.91
C ARG A 82 -6.32 -14.90 8.17
N CYS A 83 -5.82 -14.64 6.96
CA CYS A 83 -6.26 -13.54 6.09
C CYS A 83 -7.76 -13.59 5.81
N TYR A 84 -8.30 -14.73 5.35
CA TYR A 84 -9.73 -14.84 5.08
C TYR A 84 -10.60 -14.76 6.35
N ALA A 85 -10.11 -15.26 7.48
CA ALA A 85 -10.84 -15.14 8.75
C ALA A 85 -10.95 -13.68 9.19
N PHE A 86 -9.87 -12.92 9.08
CA PHE A 86 -9.87 -11.49 9.38
C PHE A 86 -10.68 -10.68 8.37
N TRP A 87 -10.61 -11.05 7.08
CA TRP A 87 -11.45 -10.49 6.04
C TRP A 87 -12.94 -10.67 6.36
N ALA A 88 -13.35 -11.89 6.69
CA ALA A 88 -14.75 -12.15 7.08
C ALA A 88 -15.19 -11.31 8.28
N LEU A 89 -14.33 -11.11 9.30
CA LEU A 89 -14.64 -10.25 10.44
C LEU A 89 -14.80 -8.78 10.04
N ALA A 90 -13.94 -8.27 9.17
CA ALA A 90 -14.02 -6.90 8.68
C ALA A 90 -15.24 -6.67 7.77
N ASP A 91 -15.60 -7.64 6.93
CA ASP A 91 -16.83 -7.63 6.12
C ASP A 91 -18.08 -7.58 6.99
N GLN A 92 -18.08 -8.32 8.09
CA GLN A 92 -19.16 -8.36 9.06
C GLN A 92 -19.19 -7.15 9.99
N GLN A 93 -18.28 -6.19 9.83
CA GLN A 93 -18.10 -5.04 10.72
C GLN A 93 -17.99 -5.46 12.21
N SER A 94 -17.35 -6.61 12.47
CA SER A 94 -17.21 -7.13 13.82
C SER A 94 -16.43 -6.15 14.69
N PRO A 95 -16.85 -5.88 15.93
CA PRO A 95 -16.13 -4.94 16.80
C PRO A 95 -14.75 -5.48 17.18
N GLY A 96 -13.82 -4.61 17.57
CA GLY A 96 -12.53 -5.04 18.12
C GLY A 96 -11.62 -5.76 17.11
N LEU A 97 -11.55 -5.24 15.88
CA LEU A 97 -10.57 -5.66 14.87
C LEU A 97 -9.16 -5.18 15.23
N PHE A 98 -9.02 -3.98 15.80
CA PHE A 98 -7.72 -3.42 16.14
C PHE A 98 -6.91 -4.27 17.15
N PRO A 99 -7.48 -4.82 18.24
CA PRO A 99 -6.77 -5.78 19.07
C PRO A 99 -6.25 -7.00 18.31
N ILE A 100 -7.02 -7.54 17.37
CA ILE A 100 -6.58 -8.67 16.53
C ILE A 100 -5.41 -8.24 15.64
N LEU A 101 -5.51 -7.07 14.98
CA LEU A 101 -4.42 -6.51 14.17
C LEU A 101 -3.16 -6.35 15.03
N ARG A 102 -3.28 -5.72 16.19
CA ARG A 102 -2.16 -5.48 17.11
C ARG A 102 -1.44 -6.77 17.50
N ASP A 103 -2.19 -7.82 17.81
CA ASP A 103 -1.63 -9.14 18.17
C ASP A 103 -0.88 -9.79 17.00
N HIS A 104 -1.16 -9.38 15.75
CA HIS A 104 -0.56 -9.93 14.54
C HIS A 104 0.43 -8.98 13.86
N LEU A 105 0.81 -7.83 14.44
CA LEU A 105 1.71 -6.88 13.77
C LEU A 105 3.09 -7.44 13.41
N GLN A 106 3.53 -8.49 14.10
CA GLN A 106 4.79 -9.20 13.81
C GLN A 106 4.60 -10.44 12.92
N ASP A 107 3.38 -10.72 12.46
CA ASP A 107 3.10 -11.83 11.56
C ASP A 107 3.61 -11.51 10.14
N THR A 108 4.84 -11.94 9.89
CA THR A 108 5.57 -11.73 8.64
C THR A 108 5.34 -12.84 7.60
N ALA A 109 4.47 -13.82 7.89
CA ALA A 109 4.15 -14.87 6.95
C ALA A 109 3.61 -14.27 5.65
N ARG A 110 4.17 -14.69 4.51
CA ARG A 110 3.81 -14.19 3.19
C ARG A 110 2.67 -15.00 2.61
N VAL A 111 1.69 -14.30 2.05
CA VAL A 111 0.61 -14.87 1.27
C VAL A 111 0.75 -14.38 -0.16
N GLU A 112 0.66 -15.30 -1.12
CA GLU A 112 0.39 -14.91 -2.50
C GLU A 112 -1.07 -14.47 -2.59
N GLN A 113 -1.31 -13.33 -3.23
CA GLN A 113 -2.64 -12.82 -3.45
C GLN A 113 -2.90 -12.55 -4.93
N ILE A 114 -4.15 -12.78 -5.33
CA ILE A 114 -4.63 -12.52 -6.69
C ILE A 114 -5.92 -11.72 -6.60
N PHE A 115 -5.85 -10.46 -7.02
CA PHE A 115 -7.00 -9.55 -7.10
C PHE A 115 -7.06 -8.97 -8.49
N GLY A 116 -8.15 -9.25 -9.23
CA GLY A 116 -8.24 -8.91 -10.64
C GLY A 116 -7.10 -9.54 -11.45
N CYS A 117 -6.37 -8.72 -12.19
CA CYS A 117 -5.20 -9.14 -12.97
C CYS A 117 -3.87 -9.06 -12.21
N VAL A 118 -3.88 -8.67 -10.93
CA VAL A 118 -2.67 -8.43 -10.14
C VAL A 118 -2.36 -9.65 -9.28
N ILE A 119 -1.17 -10.21 -9.47
CA ILE A 119 -0.57 -11.22 -8.59
C ILE A 119 0.51 -10.53 -7.76
N SER A 120 0.45 -10.62 -6.45
CA SER A 120 1.47 -10.04 -5.56
C SER A 120 1.66 -10.87 -4.29
N GLN A 121 2.63 -10.47 -3.47
CA GLN A 121 2.85 -11.06 -2.15
C GLN A 121 2.71 -10.00 -1.08
N ILE A 122 2.00 -10.35 -0.01
CA ILE A 122 1.80 -9.48 1.16
C ILE A 122 2.02 -10.27 2.45
N SER A 123 2.43 -9.61 3.53
CA SER A 123 2.43 -10.26 4.85
C SER A 123 1.03 -10.28 5.44
N VAL A 124 0.73 -11.20 6.35
CA VAL A 124 -0.55 -11.22 7.08
C VAL A 124 -0.82 -9.87 7.76
N ALA A 125 0.18 -9.34 8.47
CA ALA A 125 0.09 -8.03 9.10
C ALA A 125 -0.19 -6.89 8.10
N GLY A 126 0.46 -6.92 6.93
CA GLY A 126 0.24 -5.94 5.86
C GLY A 126 -1.19 -6.01 5.32
N PHE A 127 -1.68 -7.21 5.03
CA PHE A 127 -3.04 -7.43 4.53
C PHE A 127 -4.10 -6.94 5.54
N TYR A 128 -3.89 -7.19 6.84
CA TYR A 128 -4.81 -6.69 7.88
C TYR A 128 -4.85 -5.16 7.90
N ILE A 129 -3.70 -4.49 7.75
CA ILE A 129 -3.65 -3.02 7.69
C ILE A 129 -4.40 -2.52 6.45
N GLU A 130 -4.11 -3.06 5.26
CA GLU A 130 -4.76 -2.65 4.01
C GLU A 130 -6.28 -2.84 4.05
N LEU A 131 -6.76 -3.84 4.76
CA LEU A 131 -8.19 -4.10 4.93
C LEU A 131 -8.90 -3.10 5.84
N LEU A 132 -8.22 -2.59 6.87
CA LEU A 132 -8.80 -1.61 7.79
C LEU A 132 -8.58 -0.16 7.34
N MET A 133 -7.62 0.09 6.44
CA MET A 133 -7.22 1.40 5.94
C MET A 133 -7.77 1.66 4.52
N PRO A 134 -8.54 2.73 4.29
CA PRO A 134 -8.97 3.09 2.94
C PRO A 134 -7.80 3.72 2.16
N PRO A 135 -7.73 3.59 0.82
CA PRO A 135 -8.52 2.74 -0.08
C PRO A 135 -7.74 1.50 -0.56
N PHE A 136 -6.81 0.96 0.25
CA PHE A 136 -5.72 0.12 -0.27
C PHE A 136 -6.15 -1.24 -0.82
N LEU A 137 -7.18 -1.87 -0.25
CA LEU A 137 -7.78 -3.04 -0.89
C LEU A 137 -8.83 -2.60 -1.90
N VAL A 138 -8.48 -2.74 -3.19
CA VAL A 138 -9.42 -2.88 -4.29
C VAL A 138 -10.10 -4.25 -4.14
N THR A 139 -10.89 -4.43 -3.08
CA THR A 139 -11.99 -5.40 -3.16
C THR A 139 -13.03 -4.78 -4.09
N GLU A 140 -13.61 -5.59 -4.99
CA GLU A 140 -14.61 -5.14 -5.98
C GLU A 140 -15.86 -4.50 -5.34
N ASP A 141 -16.03 -4.63 -4.02
CA ASP A 141 -16.78 -3.68 -3.18
C ASP A 141 -16.04 -2.32 -3.09
N TYR A 142 -15.72 -1.76 -4.25
CA TYR A 142 -15.00 -0.51 -4.53
C TYR A 142 -15.67 0.74 -3.92
N TYR A 143 -16.78 0.54 -3.19
CA TYR A 143 -17.58 1.53 -2.50
C TYR A 143 -17.97 1.09 -1.09
N ARG A 144 -17.13 0.36 -0.36
CA ARG A 144 -17.20 0.49 1.11
C ARG A 144 -16.95 1.98 1.38
N GLU A 145 -18.00 2.73 1.76
CA GLU A 145 -17.94 4.18 1.97
C GLU A 145 -16.61 4.50 2.64
N ASN A 146 -15.71 5.22 1.96
CA ASN A 146 -14.26 5.41 2.20
C ASN A 146 -13.84 5.71 3.67
N GLN A 147 -14.18 4.84 4.60
CA GLN A 147 -14.12 5.06 6.03
C GLN A 147 -13.29 3.92 6.61
N SER A 148 -12.16 4.32 7.17
CA SER A 148 -11.32 3.47 7.99
C SER A 148 -12.15 2.76 9.06
N GLN A 149 -11.94 1.45 9.19
CA GLN A 149 -12.47 0.68 10.31
C GLN A 149 -11.66 0.87 11.60
N LEU A 150 -10.53 1.59 11.50
CA LEU A 150 -9.83 2.14 12.66
C LEU A 150 -10.38 3.50 13.02
N SER A 151 -10.69 3.70 14.30
CA SER A 151 -10.87 5.03 14.86
C SER A 151 -9.59 5.86 14.78
N ALA A 152 -9.69 7.18 14.89
CA ALA A 152 -8.51 8.05 14.92
C ALA A 152 -7.53 7.69 16.06
N SER A 153 -8.04 7.21 17.20
CA SER A 153 -7.22 6.75 18.32
C SER A 153 -6.47 5.47 17.98
N GLU A 154 -7.13 4.48 17.39
CA GLU A 154 -6.50 3.21 16.98
C GLU A 154 -5.48 3.43 15.87
N LYS A 155 -5.78 4.28 14.89
CA LYS A 155 -4.81 4.66 13.85
C LYS A 155 -3.58 5.34 14.47
N SER A 156 -3.76 6.30 15.38
CA SER A 156 -2.65 6.95 16.08
C SER A 156 -1.80 5.95 16.88
N GLN A 157 -2.44 4.96 17.50
CA GLN A 157 -1.72 3.87 18.18
C GLN A 157 -0.93 3.00 17.19
N LEU A 158 -1.52 2.64 16.05
CA LEU A 158 -0.83 1.90 14.98
C LEU A 158 0.39 2.67 14.46
N ASP A 159 0.21 3.95 14.12
CA ASP A 159 1.28 4.83 13.63
C ASP A 159 2.44 4.87 14.62
N SER A 160 2.14 5.03 15.91
CA SER A 160 3.13 5.02 16.99
C SER A 160 3.86 3.67 17.09
N ILE A 161 3.12 2.55 17.08
CA ILE A 161 3.74 1.22 17.15
C ILE A 161 4.70 1.01 15.99
N VAL A 162 4.28 1.33 14.76
CA VAL A 162 5.07 1.09 13.54
C VAL A 162 6.29 2.03 13.44
N LEU A 163 6.19 3.25 13.98
CA LEU A 163 7.30 4.19 14.03
C LEU A 163 8.38 3.77 15.05
N TYR A 164 7.97 3.30 16.23
CA TYR A 164 8.88 3.06 17.36
C TYR A 164 9.36 1.62 17.50
N GLN A 165 8.62 0.63 17.01
CA GLN A 165 9.03 -0.78 17.06
C GLN A 165 9.67 -1.20 15.75
N GLU A 166 10.66 -2.10 15.83
CA GLU A 166 11.29 -2.70 14.64
C GLU A 166 10.35 -3.71 13.97
N ILE A 167 9.47 -3.20 13.12
CA ILE A 167 8.47 -3.97 12.39
C ILE A 167 8.67 -3.70 10.89
N ALA A 168 8.92 -4.77 10.13
CA ALA A 168 9.12 -4.73 8.68
C ALA A 168 7.78 -4.66 7.93
N LEU A 169 7.08 -3.53 8.04
CA LEU A 169 5.81 -3.27 7.35
C LEU A 169 5.95 -2.10 6.38
N PRO A 170 5.52 -2.26 5.10
CA PRO A 170 5.46 -1.16 4.14
C PRO A 170 4.68 0.05 4.65
N TYR A 171 3.66 -0.18 5.50
CA TYR A 171 2.88 0.89 6.14
C TYR A 171 3.72 1.94 6.88
N ARG A 172 4.93 1.58 7.36
CA ARG A 172 5.84 2.56 7.98
C ARG A 172 6.18 3.70 7.02
N ASN A 173 6.27 3.42 5.73
CA ASN A 173 6.54 4.43 4.70
C ASN A 173 5.40 5.45 4.63
N ASP A 174 4.14 5.00 4.75
CA ASP A 174 2.98 5.89 4.79
C ASP A 174 2.98 6.75 6.05
N VAL A 175 3.27 6.16 7.21
CA VAL A 175 3.40 6.88 8.49
C VAL A 175 4.43 7.99 8.39
N LEU A 176 5.58 7.73 7.78
CA LEU A 176 6.66 8.71 7.62
C LEU A 176 6.32 9.76 6.56
N ARG A 177 5.77 9.34 5.42
CA ARG A 177 5.37 10.24 4.34
C ARG A 177 4.34 11.25 4.84
N ASP A 178 3.39 10.83 5.67
CA ASP A 178 2.30 11.69 6.13
C ASP A 178 2.59 12.32 7.52
N HIS A 179 3.78 12.09 8.08
CA HIS A 179 4.17 12.56 9.40
C HIS A 179 4.18 14.09 9.52
N THR A 180 3.42 14.60 10.48
CA THR A 180 3.49 16.01 10.90
C THR A 180 4.53 16.16 12.01
N PRO A 181 5.49 17.12 11.91
CA PRO A 181 6.54 17.29 12.90
C PRO A 181 6.02 17.41 14.34
N LYS A 182 6.49 16.51 15.20
CA LYS A 182 6.26 16.51 16.66
C LYS A 182 7.59 16.41 17.37
N ALA A 183 7.84 17.26 18.36
CA ALA A 183 9.13 17.30 19.05
C ALA A 183 9.55 15.93 19.63
N ALA A 184 8.59 15.15 20.13
CA ALA A 184 8.83 13.81 20.68
C ALA A 184 9.39 12.81 19.65
N ASP A 185 8.97 12.91 18.38
CA ASP A 185 9.34 11.92 17.35
C ASP A 185 10.65 12.24 16.64
N TYR A 186 11.23 13.43 16.88
CA TYR A 186 12.42 13.91 16.15
C TYR A 186 13.60 12.94 16.25
N ASN A 187 13.95 12.50 17.47
CA ASN A 187 15.10 11.62 17.67
C ASN A 187 14.90 10.29 16.95
N ARG A 188 13.71 9.71 17.04
CA ARG A 188 13.39 8.43 16.38
C ARG A 188 13.45 8.55 14.85
N ILE A 189 12.91 9.61 14.28
CA ILE A 189 12.97 9.83 12.82
C ILE A 189 14.41 10.07 12.37
N ARG A 190 15.21 10.81 13.15
CA ARG A 190 16.61 11.03 12.84
C ARG A 190 17.41 9.72 12.91
N GLU A 191 17.17 8.87 13.90
CA GLU A 191 17.76 7.52 14.00
C GLU A 191 17.47 6.71 12.73
N LEU A 192 16.21 6.69 12.28
CA LEU A 192 15.82 5.99 11.05
C LEU A 192 16.58 6.50 9.80
N VAL A 193 16.82 7.81 9.70
CA VAL A 193 17.63 8.39 8.61
C VAL A 193 19.10 7.99 8.74
N VAL A 194 19.64 7.97 9.96
CA VAL A 194 21.01 7.49 10.22
C VAL A 194 21.16 6.01 9.83
N ASP A 195 20.13 5.20 10.06
CA ASP A 195 20.04 3.80 9.63
C ASP A 195 19.79 3.64 8.12
N ARG A 196 19.96 4.72 7.34
CA ARG A 196 19.84 4.77 5.88
C ARG A 196 18.45 4.48 5.33
N MET A 197 17.41 4.69 6.13
CA MET A 197 16.02 4.57 5.67
C MET A 197 15.60 5.85 4.92
N HIS A 198 15.85 5.88 3.60
CA HIS A 198 15.64 7.06 2.76
C HIS A 198 14.22 7.65 2.84
N VAL A 199 13.18 6.81 2.98
CA VAL A 199 11.78 7.25 3.13
C VAL A 199 11.54 8.15 4.37
N ALA A 200 12.44 8.12 5.37
CA ALA A 200 12.35 9.00 6.55
C ALA A 200 12.94 10.40 6.31
N LEU A 201 13.64 10.64 5.20
CA LEU A 201 14.30 11.92 4.91
C LEU A 201 13.32 13.09 4.88
N SER A 202 12.21 12.95 4.14
CA SER A 202 11.21 14.01 4.06
C SER A 202 10.57 14.28 5.41
N ALA A 203 10.37 13.26 6.24
CA ALA A 203 9.86 13.42 7.60
C ALA A 203 10.84 14.21 8.48
N LEU A 204 12.14 13.90 8.42
CA LEU A 204 13.20 14.63 9.14
C LEU A 204 13.29 16.09 8.67
N ALA A 205 13.32 16.31 7.36
CA ALA A 205 13.47 17.63 6.77
C ALA A 205 12.35 18.61 7.18
N ARG A 206 11.13 18.13 7.42
CA ARG A 206 10.03 18.99 7.90
C ARG A 206 10.30 19.64 9.27
N TYR A 207 11.24 19.14 10.06
CA TYR A 207 11.70 19.81 11.30
C TYR A 207 12.60 21.03 11.03
N ARG A 208 13.19 21.14 9.83
CA ARG A 208 13.99 22.27 9.35
C ARG A 208 15.15 22.65 10.29
N LYS A 209 15.78 21.66 10.92
CA LYS A 209 16.94 21.89 11.78
C LYS A 209 18.20 21.96 10.95
N LYS A 210 18.97 23.03 11.14
CA LYS A 210 20.22 23.29 10.41
C LYS A 210 21.27 22.19 10.62
N ASP A 211 21.22 21.50 11.75
CA ASP A 211 22.16 20.43 12.09
C ASP A 211 21.92 19.15 11.27
N ASP A 212 20.75 19.01 10.62
CA ASP A 212 20.43 17.83 9.80
C ASP A 212 20.85 17.98 8.33
N ARG A 213 21.34 19.16 7.92
CA ARG A 213 21.65 19.46 6.51
C ARG A 213 22.70 18.54 5.90
N GLU A 214 23.77 18.25 6.65
CA GLU A 214 24.82 17.32 6.22
C GLU A 214 24.29 15.88 6.13
N LEU A 215 23.49 15.47 7.12
CA LEU A 215 22.87 14.14 7.13
C LEU A 215 21.93 13.95 5.93
N ILE A 216 21.09 14.94 5.62
CA ILE A 216 20.22 14.91 4.43
C ILE A 216 21.06 14.79 3.16
N LEU A 217 22.10 15.63 2.99
CA LEU A 217 22.96 15.58 1.82
C LEU A 217 23.80 14.31 1.69
N SER A 218 24.04 13.56 2.78
CA SER A 218 24.78 12.29 2.73
C SER A 218 24.09 11.22 1.86
N PHE A 219 22.82 11.41 1.50
CA PHE A 219 22.11 10.51 0.59
C PHE A 219 22.43 10.76 -0.89
N ARG A 220 23.20 11.81 -1.23
CA ARG A 220 23.69 12.03 -2.60
C ARG A 220 24.72 10.99 -3.06
N GLU A 221 25.37 10.30 -2.12
CA GLU A 221 26.50 9.40 -2.41
C GLU A 221 26.10 8.18 -3.27
N ASN A 222 24.81 7.83 -3.29
CA ASN A 222 24.29 6.71 -4.08
C ASN A 222 23.67 7.14 -5.42
N MET A 223 23.80 8.41 -5.81
CA MET A 223 23.34 8.88 -7.12
C MET A 223 24.27 8.30 -8.19
N GLU A 224 23.94 7.10 -8.68
CA GLU A 224 24.71 6.47 -9.75
C GLU A 224 24.69 7.36 -10.99
N GLY A 225 25.87 7.72 -11.49
CA GLY A 225 26.03 8.57 -12.67
C GLY A 225 25.53 7.95 -13.99
N ASN A 226 24.71 6.90 -13.95
CA ASN A 226 24.09 6.24 -15.10
C ASN A 226 22.78 6.89 -15.55
N GLY A 227 22.28 7.91 -14.84
CA GLY A 227 21.07 8.66 -15.19
C GLY A 227 19.75 7.99 -14.78
N VAL A 228 19.81 6.91 -13.99
CA VAL A 228 18.60 6.28 -13.45
C VAL A 228 18.21 6.95 -12.14
N PHE A 229 17.03 7.57 -12.11
CA PHE A 229 16.46 8.17 -10.91
C PHE A 229 15.88 7.08 -9.99
N THR A 230 16.34 7.04 -8.74
CA THR A 230 15.96 6.04 -7.73
C THR A 230 14.97 6.60 -6.71
N ASP A 231 14.29 5.74 -5.95
CA ASP A 231 13.41 6.14 -4.83
C ASP A 231 14.17 6.95 -3.74
N GLN A 232 15.47 6.68 -3.59
CA GLN A 232 16.34 7.44 -2.71
C GLN A 232 16.55 8.87 -3.22
N ASP A 233 16.71 9.05 -4.54
CA ASP A 233 16.86 10.36 -5.16
C ASP A 233 15.58 11.17 -4.98
N GLU A 234 14.43 10.55 -5.24
CA GLU A 234 13.12 11.15 -4.98
C GLU A 234 13.01 11.62 -3.52
N SER A 235 13.41 10.77 -2.57
CA SER A 235 13.38 11.10 -1.15
C SER A 235 14.33 12.24 -0.78
N LEU A 236 15.53 12.30 -1.37
CA LEU A 236 16.47 13.40 -1.17
C LEU A 236 15.91 14.73 -1.69
N PHE A 237 15.40 14.77 -2.91
CA PHE A 237 14.83 16.00 -3.47
C PHE A 237 13.55 16.42 -2.73
N SER A 238 12.72 15.46 -2.34
CA SER A 238 11.53 15.70 -1.50
C SER A 238 11.90 16.30 -0.15
N ALA A 239 12.99 15.83 0.47
CA ALA A 239 13.53 16.40 1.70
C ALA A 239 14.04 17.84 1.53
N ILE A 240 14.81 18.11 0.46
CA ILE A 240 15.28 19.47 0.14
C ILE A 240 14.09 20.40 -0.13
N ALA A 241 13.05 19.93 -0.82
CA ALA A 241 11.84 20.72 -1.05
C ALA A 241 11.06 21.02 0.26
N ALA A 242 11.05 20.10 1.21
CA ALA A 242 10.44 20.30 2.53
C ALA A 242 11.23 21.27 3.43
N PHE A 243 12.56 21.34 3.22
CA PHE A 243 13.50 22.21 3.91
C PHE A 243 14.39 22.97 2.94
N PRO A 244 13.87 24.01 2.26
CA PRO A 244 14.71 24.84 1.39
C PRO A 244 15.71 25.64 2.24
N ASP A 245 17.01 25.45 1.98
CA ASP A 245 18.13 26.14 2.64
C ASP A 245 19.27 26.31 1.63
N ASP A 246 19.96 27.46 1.67
CA ASP A 246 21.03 27.79 0.71
C ASP A 246 22.20 26.79 0.75
N TYR A 247 22.35 26.05 1.85
CA TYR A 247 23.35 24.98 1.97
C TYR A 247 23.20 23.90 0.90
N PHE A 248 21.99 23.67 0.38
CA PHE A 248 21.74 22.67 -0.64
C PHE A 248 22.03 23.17 -2.06
N LEU A 249 22.16 24.49 -2.29
CA LEU A 249 22.32 25.07 -3.62
C LEU A 249 23.52 24.55 -4.40
N PRO A 250 24.74 24.45 -3.82
CA PRO A 250 25.89 23.97 -4.58
C PRO A 250 25.69 22.55 -5.13
N PHE A 251 25.01 21.69 -4.37
CA PHE A 251 24.65 20.35 -4.81
C PHE A 251 23.61 20.38 -5.93
N LEU A 252 22.54 21.16 -5.79
CA LEU A 252 21.48 21.26 -6.80
C LEU A 252 22.00 21.82 -8.13
N GLU A 253 22.86 22.84 -8.08
CA GLU A 253 23.48 23.43 -9.26
C GLU A 253 24.39 22.42 -9.97
N ASP A 254 25.22 21.71 -9.21
CA ASP A 254 26.14 20.72 -9.79
C ASP A 254 25.39 19.55 -10.40
N HIS A 255 24.44 18.96 -9.67
CA HIS A 255 23.64 17.85 -10.14
C HIS A 255 22.76 18.26 -11.34
N GLY A 256 22.18 19.45 -11.31
CA GLY A 256 21.42 20.02 -12.42
C GLY A 256 22.24 20.16 -13.70
N ARG A 257 23.50 20.62 -13.61
CA ARG A 257 24.41 20.65 -14.78
C ARG A 257 24.68 19.25 -15.32
N GLN A 258 24.99 18.29 -14.45
CA GLN A 258 25.30 16.91 -14.87
C GLN A 258 24.14 16.25 -15.64
N ILE A 259 22.88 16.46 -15.20
CA ILE A 259 21.70 15.97 -15.92
C ILE A 259 21.58 16.65 -17.28
N LEU A 260 21.67 17.98 -17.33
CA LEU A 260 21.51 18.74 -18.57
C LEU A 260 22.61 18.42 -19.60
N GLU A 261 23.83 18.17 -19.15
CA GLU A 261 24.96 17.78 -20.01
C GLU A 261 24.83 16.34 -20.53
N LYS A 262 24.19 15.42 -19.79
CA LYS A 262 24.01 14.02 -20.19
C LYS A 262 22.79 13.78 -21.10
N ASP A 263 21.65 14.42 -20.82
CA ASP A 263 20.37 14.03 -21.41
C ASP A 263 19.89 14.87 -22.60
N TYR A 264 20.51 16.02 -22.92
CA TYR A 264 19.97 16.91 -23.97
C TYR A 264 20.92 17.36 -25.09
N PHE A 265 22.25 17.23 -24.96
CA PHE A 265 23.20 17.76 -25.95
C PHE A 265 23.85 16.73 -26.87
N SER A 266 23.47 15.44 -26.78
CA SER A 266 24.01 14.36 -27.63
C SER A 266 23.12 13.97 -28.82
N SER A 267 21.98 14.64 -29.03
CA SER A 267 21.02 14.42 -30.13
C SER A 267 21.01 15.63 -31.11
N PRO A 268 20.65 15.48 -32.40
CA PRO A 268 20.87 16.49 -33.46
C PRO A 268 20.24 17.88 -33.26
N TRP A 269 19.46 18.06 -32.20
CA TRP A 269 18.78 19.30 -31.83
C TRP A 269 19.71 20.40 -31.27
N ALA A 270 21.00 20.12 -31.05
CA ALA A 270 22.01 21.14 -30.72
C ALA A 270 22.16 22.27 -31.76
N THR A 271 21.51 22.14 -32.93
CA THR A 271 21.44 23.20 -33.95
C THR A 271 20.35 24.25 -33.71
N PHE A 272 19.41 24.05 -32.77
CA PHE A 272 18.31 25.01 -32.52
C PHE A 272 18.57 26.01 -31.39
N THR A 273 19.60 25.80 -30.55
CA THR A 273 19.95 26.74 -29.46
C THR A 273 21.09 27.66 -29.85
N LYS A 274 20.91 28.44 -30.93
CA LYS A 274 21.61 29.73 -31.00
C LYS A 274 20.94 30.67 -30.01
N PRO A 275 21.67 31.30 -29.07
CA PRO A 275 21.07 32.23 -28.13
C PRO A 275 20.52 33.43 -28.90
N VAL A 276 19.22 33.69 -28.76
CA VAL A 276 18.63 34.97 -29.15
C VAL A 276 19.24 36.01 -28.21
N ARG A 277 20.18 36.82 -28.72
CA ARG A 277 20.63 38.02 -28.03
C ARG A 277 19.43 38.93 -27.83
N CYS A 278 19.02 39.15 -26.59
CA CYS A 278 18.23 40.33 -26.24
C CYS A 278 19.09 41.56 -26.49
N THR A 279 18.94 42.18 -27.66
CA THR A 279 19.47 43.53 -27.91
C THR A 279 18.48 44.54 -27.37
N THR A 280 18.84 45.15 -26.24
CA THR A 280 18.23 46.38 -25.73
C THR A 280 18.73 47.56 -26.57
N GLY A 281 17.82 48.37 -27.12
CA GLY A 281 18.13 49.69 -27.68
C GLY A 281 17.36 50.04 -28.96
N PRO A 282 16.84 51.28 -29.10
CA PRO A 282 15.75 51.60 -30.02
C PRO A 282 16.26 52.10 -31.38
N GLU A 283 15.52 51.83 -32.46
CA GLU A 283 15.66 52.60 -33.69
C GLU A 283 14.32 53.09 -34.27
N PRO A 284 14.35 54.25 -34.94
CA PRO A 284 13.22 55.13 -35.08
C PRO A 284 12.50 54.98 -36.42
N GLY A 285 11.25 55.43 -36.44
CA GLY A 285 10.61 55.82 -37.68
C GLY A 285 9.87 54.70 -38.41
N ARG A 286 8.58 54.59 -38.13
CA ARG A 286 7.61 54.40 -39.21
C ARG A 286 6.27 55.01 -38.84
N SER A 287 5.90 56.00 -39.65
CA SER A 287 4.70 56.81 -39.62
C SER A 287 3.42 55.96 -39.64
N TRP A 288 2.50 56.25 -38.73
CA TRP A 288 1.14 55.73 -38.77
C TRP A 288 0.27 56.63 -39.65
N SER A 289 -0.16 56.14 -40.82
CA SER A 289 -1.28 56.71 -41.55
C SER A 289 -2.57 56.06 -41.07
N ALA A 290 -3.45 56.89 -40.50
CA ALA A 290 -4.78 56.52 -40.03
C ALA A 290 -5.69 56.06 -41.19
N ARG A 291 -6.49 55.02 -40.94
CA ARG A 291 -7.82 54.89 -41.56
C ARG A 291 -8.87 54.64 -40.49
N SER A 292 -9.65 55.70 -40.30
CA SER A 292 -10.97 55.75 -39.70
C SER A 292 -11.95 54.80 -40.38
N GLY A 293 -12.85 54.21 -39.59
CA GLY A 293 -14.05 53.57 -40.09
C GLY A 293 -14.94 53.01 -38.98
N LYS A 294 -15.62 53.88 -38.25
CA LYS A 294 -16.81 53.51 -37.45
C LYS A 294 -18.03 53.53 -38.39
N LYS A 295 -18.74 52.42 -38.49
CA LYS A 295 -20.14 52.20 -38.06
C LYS A 295 -20.64 50.88 -38.61
#